data_AF-A0A9E0Q9I1-F1
#
_entry.id   AF-A0A9E0Q9I1-F1
#
_cell.length_a   1.000
_cell.length_b   1.000
_cell.length_c   1.000
_cell.angle_alpha   90.00
_cell.angle_beta   90.00
_cell.angle_gamma   90.00
#
_symmetry.space_group_name_H-M   'P 1'
#
loop_
_entity.id
_entity.type
_entity.pdbx_description
1 polymer ?
#
loop_
_entity_poly.entity_id
_entity_poly.type
_entity_poly.pdbx_seq_one_letter_code
_entity_poly.pdbx_strand_id
1 'polypeptide(L)'
;DGKENNMAGSEEFIKNLPVHPSKILFNLNIDQIGTTFAPPGSAENYILIVGDKKGREMARAKASNARRDSGNMIEPDFTFYGSPAFAELFFKTSDQYSFSKKGIPSVLVTSGIHMHTYKTTDDHYFINYPVMSNRTKFLFHLIYQISSSY
;
A
#
# COMPACT_ATOMS: atom_id res chain seq x y z
N ASP A 1 -13.70 8.02 9.54
CA ASP A 1 -13.33 8.68 8.28
C ASP A 1 -12.56 9.98 8.57
N GLY A 2 -11.98 10.62 7.56
CA GLY A 2 -11.19 11.86 7.68
C GLY A 2 -9.73 11.73 7.27
N LYS A 3 -9.38 10.84 6.32
CA LYS A 3 -7.99 10.66 5.86
C LYS A 3 -7.40 11.96 5.31
N GLU A 4 -8.14 12.66 4.45
CA GLU A 4 -7.68 13.93 3.86
C GLU A 4 -7.71 15.12 4.84
N ASN A 5 -8.32 14.93 6.01
CA ASN A 5 -8.23 15.87 7.13
C ASN A 5 -7.13 15.41 8.09
N ASN A 6 -5.91 15.26 7.56
CA ASN A 6 -4.71 14.90 8.31
C ASN A 6 -4.83 13.55 9.06
N MET A 7 -5.32 12.50 8.38
CA MET A 7 -5.47 11.13 8.93
C MET A 7 -6.35 11.03 10.18
N ALA A 8 -7.22 12.01 10.46
CA ALA A 8 -7.98 12.11 11.69
C ALA A 8 -8.76 10.82 12.02
N GLY A 9 -9.31 10.16 11.00
CA GLY A 9 -10.04 8.90 11.16
C GLY A 9 -9.16 7.75 11.68
N SER A 10 -7.99 7.53 11.08
CA SER A 10 -7.09 6.46 11.53
C SER A 10 -6.43 6.81 12.86
N GLU A 11 -6.12 8.09 13.11
CA GLU A 11 -5.61 8.52 14.41
C GLU A 11 -6.61 8.26 15.53
N GLU A 12 -7.89 8.57 15.31
CA GLU A 12 -8.94 8.33 16.29
C GLU A 12 -9.22 6.83 16.49
N PHE A 13 -9.24 6.05 15.40
CA PHE A 13 -9.36 4.59 15.48
C PHE A 13 -8.23 3.98 16.32
N ILE A 14 -7.00 4.43 16.11
CA ILE A 14 -5.82 3.94 16.81
C ILE A 14 -5.85 4.27 18.32
N LYS A 15 -6.40 5.43 18.71
CA LYS A 15 -6.58 5.79 20.13
C LYS A 15 -7.59 4.90 20.83
N ASN A 16 -8.62 4.45 20.12
CA ASN A 16 -9.75 3.69 20.65
C ASN A 16 -9.73 2.22 20.22
N LEU A 17 -8.55 1.64 19.95
CA LEU A 17 -8.45 0.25 19.51
C LEU A 17 -9.14 -0.69 20.50
N PRO A 18 -10.03 -1.59 20.03
CA PRO A 18 -10.73 -2.54 20.90
C PRO A 18 -9.81 -3.68 21.40
N VAL A 19 -8.61 -3.79 20.83
CA VAL A 19 -7.61 -4.80 21.17
C VAL A 19 -6.25 -4.14 21.34
N HIS A 20 -5.39 -4.77 22.14
CA HIS A 20 -4.01 -4.30 22.28
C HIS A 20 -3.29 -4.31 20.90
N PRO A 21 -2.51 -3.28 20.53
CA PRO A 21 -1.85 -3.19 19.22
C PRO A 21 -1.05 -4.44 18.82
N SER A 22 -0.42 -5.12 19.78
CA SER A 22 0.33 -6.36 19.52
C SER A 22 -0.53 -7.55 19.06
N LYS A 23 -1.86 -7.45 19.16
CA LYS A 23 -2.81 -8.44 18.61
C LYS A 23 -3.12 -8.20 17.13
N ILE A 24 -2.69 -7.07 16.57
CA ILE A 24 -2.82 -6.76 15.15
C ILE A 24 -1.53 -7.19 14.45
N LEU A 25 -1.63 -8.23 13.63
CA LEU A 25 -0.47 -8.83 12.95
C LEU A 25 0.18 -7.85 11.96
N PHE A 26 -0.64 -7.18 11.15
CA PHE A 26 -0.18 -6.39 10.00
C PHE A 26 -1.26 -5.41 9.56
N ASN A 27 -0.86 -4.22 9.09
CA ASN A 27 -1.73 -3.26 8.42
C ASN A 27 -1.27 -3.10 6.96
N LEU A 28 -2.18 -3.34 6.01
CA LEU A 28 -1.99 -3.04 4.59
C LEU A 28 -2.97 -1.95 4.20
N ASN A 29 -2.48 -0.73 4.03
CA ASN A 29 -3.27 0.38 3.52
C ASN A 29 -3.21 0.42 1.99
N ILE A 30 -4.37 0.56 1.35
CA ILE A 30 -4.50 0.68 -0.11
C ILE A 30 -4.87 2.13 -0.41
N ASP A 31 -3.97 2.88 -1.04
CA ASP A 31 -4.22 4.28 -1.42
C ASP A 31 -3.82 4.46 -2.88
N GLN A 32 -4.84 4.53 -3.74
CA GLN A 32 -4.74 4.59 -5.21
C GLN A 32 -4.02 3.38 -5.84
N ILE A 33 -4.74 2.48 -6.50
CA ILE A 33 -4.15 1.33 -7.22
C ILE A 33 -4.65 1.20 -8.67
N GLY A 34 -5.39 2.20 -9.16
CA GLY A 34 -6.10 2.11 -10.43
C GLY A 34 -5.31 2.59 -11.64
N THR A 35 -4.37 3.50 -11.45
CA THR A 35 -3.70 4.23 -12.55
C THR A 35 -2.33 3.61 -12.88
N THR A 36 -1.77 3.95 -14.05
CA THR A 36 -0.45 3.44 -14.49
C THR A 36 0.55 4.55 -14.77
N PHE A 37 0.27 5.77 -14.29
CA PHE A 37 1.02 6.97 -14.65
C PHE A 37 2.37 7.13 -13.92
N ALA A 38 2.64 6.36 -12.85
CA ALA A 38 3.75 6.65 -11.94
C ALA A 38 4.49 5.38 -11.46
N PRO A 39 5.76 5.14 -11.84
CA PRO A 39 6.63 6.06 -12.55
C PRO A 39 6.28 6.18 -14.04
N PRO A 40 6.36 7.37 -14.63
CA PRO A 40 6.22 7.53 -16.08
C PRO A 40 7.21 6.65 -16.84
N GLY A 41 6.76 5.99 -17.90
CA GLY A 41 7.60 5.10 -18.71
C GLY A 41 7.92 3.74 -18.09
N SER A 42 7.33 3.41 -16.94
CA SER A 42 7.40 2.07 -16.37
C SER A 42 6.41 1.10 -17.02
N ALA A 43 6.67 -0.21 -16.91
CA ALA A 43 5.71 -1.24 -17.33
C ALA A 43 4.46 -1.16 -16.46
N GLU A 44 3.26 -1.19 -17.06
CA GLU A 44 1.99 -0.95 -16.35
C GLU A 44 1.71 -1.90 -15.16
N ASN A 45 2.27 -3.11 -15.21
CA ASN A 45 2.08 -4.15 -14.19
C ASN A 45 3.00 -3.97 -12.98
N TYR A 46 3.12 -2.77 -12.42
CA TYR A 46 3.85 -2.52 -11.17
C TYR A 46 2.88 -2.32 -10.01
N ILE A 47 3.39 -2.48 -8.79
CA ILE A 47 2.73 -1.96 -7.59
C ILE A 47 3.80 -1.49 -6.60
N LEU A 48 3.65 -0.28 -6.06
CA LEU A 48 4.59 0.30 -5.12
C LEU A 48 4.19 -0.09 -3.70
N ILE A 49 5.14 -0.58 -2.92
CA ILE A 49 4.93 -0.99 -1.53
C ILE A 49 5.94 -0.26 -0.64
N VAL A 50 5.43 0.71 0.13
CA VAL A 50 6.22 1.52 1.06
C VAL A 50 5.82 1.13 2.47
N GLY A 51 6.77 0.85 3.35
CA GLY A 51 6.46 0.38 4.69
C GLY A 51 7.46 0.83 5.72
N ASP A 52 7.07 0.72 6.99
CA ASP A 52 8.06 0.67 8.06
C ASP A 52 8.97 -0.56 7.89
N LYS A 53 10.07 -0.60 8.66
CA LYS A 53 11.08 -1.65 8.50
C LYS A 53 10.46 -3.06 8.54
N LYS A 54 9.65 -3.35 9.56
CA LYS A 54 9.09 -4.69 9.79
C LYS A 54 7.98 -5.00 8.78
N GLY A 55 7.10 -4.04 8.50
CA GLY A 55 6.04 -4.18 7.51
C GLY A 55 6.60 -4.48 6.11
N ARG A 56 7.62 -3.73 5.71
CA ARG A 56 8.32 -3.91 4.43
C ARG A 56 9.04 -5.27 4.35
N GLU A 57 9.70 -5.71 5.41
CA GLU A 57 10.36 -7.02 5.47
C GLU A 57 9.35 -8.16 5.33
N MET A 58 8.22 -8.09 6.06
CA MET A 58 7.14 -9.09 5.98
C MET A 58 6.53 -9.16 4.59
N ALA A 59 6.18 -8.01 3.99
CA ALA A 59 5.60 -7.98 2.64
C ALA A 59 6.59 -8.48 1.58
N ARG A 60 7.86 -8.05 1.64
CA ARG A 60 8.90 -8.47 0.69
C ARG A 60 9.13 -9.98 0.73
N ALA A 61 9.15 -10.58 1.92
CA ALA A 61 9.35 -12.02 2.08
C ALA A 61 8.23 -12.85 1.43
N LYS A 62 7.02 -12.28 1.26
CA LYS A 62 5.85 -12.98 0.73
C LYS A 62 5.50 -12.63 -0.73
N ALA A 63 6.03 -11.52 -1.23
CA ALA A 63 5.70 -10.96 -2.54
C ALA A 63 5.89 -11.94 -3.72
N SER A 64 6.98 -12.71 -3.73
CA SER A 64 7.24 -13.68 -4.82
C SER A 64 6.20 -14.81 -4.85
N ASN A 65 5.84 -15.36 -3.69
CA ASN A 65 4.77 -16.35 -3.60
C ASN A 65 3.41 -15.75 -3.98
N ALA A 66 3.11 -14.54 -3.49
CA ALA A 66 1.86 -13.86 -3.80
C ALA A 66 1.67 -13.62 -5.31
N ARG A 67 2.74 -13.20 -6.00
CA ARG A 67 2.76 -13.04 -7.46
C ARG A 67 2.55 -14.36 -8.20
N ARG A 68 3.23 -15.43 -7.76
CA ARG A 68 3.04 -16.76 -8.38
C ARG A 68 1.60 -17.22 -8.22
N ASP A 69 1.05 -17.12 -7.02
CA ASP A 69 -0.28 -17.62 -6.69
C ASP A 69 -1.39 -16.77 -7.34
N SER A 70 -1.16 -15.46 -7.55
CA SER A 70 -2.09 -14.59 -8.27
C SER A 70 -2.17 -14.88 -9.77
N GLY A 71 -1.24 -15.67 -10.32
CA GLY A 71 -1.18 -16.01 -11.74
C GLY A 71 -0.96 -14.80 -12.66
N ASN A 72 -0.41 -13.70 -12.15
CA ASN A 72 -0.19 -12.47 -12.91
C ASN A 72 1.25 -11.97 -12.83
N MET A 73 1.58 -11.02 -13.69
CA MET A 73 2.93 -10.46 -13.83
C MET A 73 3.11 -9.15 -13.06
N ILE A 74 2.39 -8.95 -11.95
CA ILE A 74 2.59 -7.77 -11.12
C ILE A 74 4.01 -7.80 -10.53
N GLU A 75 4.74 -6.71 -10.73
CA GLU A 75 6.08 -6.46 -10.22
C GLU A 75 5.99 -5.54 -8.99
N PRO A 76 6.11 -6.10 -7.76
CA PRO A 76 6.12 -5.30 -6.56
C PRO A 76 7.45 -4.56 -6.39
N ASP A 77 7.40 -3.24 -6.33
CA ASP A 77 8.54 -2.36 -6.08
C ASP A 77 8.54 -1.87 -4.63
N PHE A 78 9.62 -2.19 -3.92
CA PHE A 78 9.87 -1.79 -2.53
C PHE A 78 10.99 -0.75 -2.39
N THR A 79 11.57 -0.31 -3.51
CA THR A 79 12.63 0.71 -3.56
C THR A 79 12.05 2.12 -3.60
N PHE A 80 10.82 2.25 -4.13
CA PHE A 80 10.06 3.49 -4.23
C PHE A 80 10.86 4.60 -4.92
N TYR A 81 11.00 4.45 -6.24
CA TYR A 81 11.79 5.35 -7.10
C TYR A 81 13.28 5.43 -6.72
N GLY A 82 13.79 4.46 -5.96
CA GLY A 82 15.18 4.42 -5.50
C GLY A 82 15.57 5.50 -4.49
N SER A 83 14.61 6.23 -3.91
CA SER A 83 14.87 7.32 -2.96
C SER A 83 14.36 6.99 -1.56
N PRO A 84 15.24 6.58 -0.63
CA PRO A 84 14.86 6.26 0.75
C PRO A 84 14.22 7.44 1.49
N ALA A 85 14.73 8.65 1.28
CA ALA A 85 14.20 9.86 1.92
C ALA A 85 12.78 10.18 1.42
N PHE A 86 12.53 10.03 0.11
CA PHE A 86 11.20 10.20 -0.45
C PHE A 86 10.23 9.12 0.04
N ALA A 87 10.68 7.86 0.11
CA ALA A 87 9.90 6.77 0.66
C ALA A 87 9.50 7.02 2.12
N GLU A 88 10.41 7.54 2.94
CA GLU A 88 10.12 7.88 4.34
C GLU A 88 9.11 9.02 4.46
N LEU A 89 9.24 10.07 3.66
CA LEU A 89 8.30 11.19 3.66
C LEU A 89 6.91 10.72 3.20
N PHE A 90 6.86 9.98 2.09
CA PHE A 90 5.60 9.48 1.52
C PHE A 90 4.91 8.48 2.44
N PHE A 91 5.65 7.64 3.17
CA PHE A 91 5.06 6.73 4.15
C PHE A 91 4.29 7.44 5.27
N LYS A 92 4.55 8.73 5.52
CA LYS A 92 3.91 9.52 6.59
C LYS A 92 2.62 10.22 6.13
N THR A 93 2.22 10.10 4.86
CA THR A 93 1.11 10.88 4.28
C THR A 93 -0.25 10.17 4.24
N SER A 94 -0.33 8.92 4.70
CA SER A 94 -1.56 8.13 4.64
C SER A 94 -1.71 7.21 5.87
N ASP A 95 -2.89 6.61 6.01
CA ASP A 95 -3.40 6.06 7.28
C ASP A 95 -2.54 4.99 7.94
N GLN A 96 -1.74 4.23 7.17
CA GLN A 96 -0.78 3.25 7.70
C GLN A 96 0.17 3.86 8.75
N TYR A 97 0.47 5.16 8.64
CA TYR A 97 1.38 5.81 9.57
C TYR A 97 0.83 5.84 10.99
N SER A 98 -0.49 6.02 11.16
CA SER A 98 -1.17 5.95 12.45
C SER A 98 -0.97 4.60 13.14
N PHE A 99 -1.01 3.51 12.36
CA PHE A 99 -0.77 2.14 12.85
C PHE A 99 0.71 1.92 13.21
N SER A 100 1.62 2.35 12.33
CA SER A 100 3.06 2.22 12.53
C SER A 100 3.55 2.97 13.79
N LYS A 101 2.98 4.14 14.09
CA LYS A 101 3.23 4.90 15.35
C LYS A 101 2.90 4.09 16.62
N LYS A 102 2.07 3.04 16.54
CA LYS A 102 1.78 2.12 17.66
C LYS A 102 2.56 0.81 17.60
N GLY A 103 3.55 0.69 16.71
CA GLY A 103 4.35 -0.51 16.54
C GLY A 103 3.65 -1.64 15.79
N ILE A 104 2.52 -1.36 15.14
CA ILE A 104 1.86 -2.32 14.25
C ILE A 104 2.62 -2.33 12.92
N PRO A 105 3.11 -3.47 12.42
CA PRO A 105 3.80 -3.54 11.14
C PRO A 105 2.87 -3.07 10.02
N SER A 106 3.29 -2.04 9.27
CA SER A 106 2.39 -1.36 8.34
C SER A 106 3.03 -1.10 6.99
N VAL A 107 2.25 -1.25 5.93
CA VAL A 107 2.62 -0.89 4.56
C VAL A 107 1.52 -0.07 3.88
N LEU A 108 1.94 0.87 3.06
CA LEU A 108 1.17 1.54 2.03
C LEU A 108 1.39 0.82 0.71
N VAL A 109 0.29 0.52 0.02
CA VAL A 109 0.28 -0.01 -1.34
C VAL A 109 -0.36 1.02 -2.25
N THR A 110 0.36 1.39 -3.31
CA THR A 110 -0.08 2.43 -4.24
C THR A 110 0.40 2.18 -5.67
N SER A 111 -0.26 2.77 -6.65
CA SER A 111 0.23 2.98 -8.01
C SER A 111 0.94 4.32 -8.19
N GLY A 112 1.14 5.08 -7.10
CA GLY A 112 1.78 6.38 -7.10
C GLY A 112 0.80 7.53 -7.38
N ILE A 113 1.24 8.74 -7.03
CA ILE A 113 0.51 9.98 -7.30
C ILE A 113 0.72 10.42 -8.75
N HIS A 114 -0.27 11.10 -9.32
CA HIS A 114 -0.21 11.61 -10.68
C HIS A 114 -0.77 13.03 -10.77
N MET A 115 -0.68 13.64 -11.97
CA MET A 115 -1.05 15.03 -12.20
C MET A 115 -2.53 15.37 -11.94
N HIS A 116 -3.40 14.38 -11.77
CA HIS A 116 -4.82 14.56 -11.45
C HIS A 116 -5.16 14.29 -9.98
N THR A 117 -4.27 13.66 -9.22
CA THR A 117 -4.50 13.38 -7.79
C THR A 117 -4.82 14.66 -7.02
N TYR A 118 -5.84 14.62 -6.15
CA TYR A 118 -6.37 15.77 -5.41
C TYR A 118 -6.94 16.90 -6.27
N LYS A 119 -7.37 16.63 -7.50
CA LYS A 119 -8.01 17.62 -8.39
C LYS A 119 -9.40 17.14 -8.79
N THR A 120 -10.24 18.08 -9.21
CA THR A 120 -11.59 17.79 -9.77
C THR A 120 -11.55 16.98 -11.07
N THR A 121 -10.36 16.84 -11.67
CA THR A 121 -10.13 15.99 -12.85
C THR A 121 -9.78 14.55 -12.48
N ASP A 122 -9.63 14.19 -11.20
CA ASP A 122 -9.42 12.81 -10.79
C ASP A 122 -10.71 12.00 -11.03
N ASP A 123 -10.77 11.33 -12.18
CA ASP A 123 -11.99 10.70 -12.69
C ASP A 123 -11.71 9.26 -13.12
N HIS A 124 -12.76 8.44 -13.14
CA HIS A 124 -12.72 7.01 -13.43
C HIS A 124 -12.10 6.67 -14.79
N TYR A 125 -12.11 7.61 -15.75
CA TYR A 125 -11.47 7.47 -17.06
C TYR A 125 -9.96 7.16 -16.98
N PHE A 126 -9.29 7.55 -15.89
CA PHE A 126 -7.86 7.30 -15.70
C PHE A 126 -7.55 5.93 -15.08
N ILE A 127 -8.57 5.15 -14.71
CA ILE A 127 -8.40 3.82 -14.13
C ILE A 127 -8.17 2.78 -15.24
N ASN A 128 -7.05 2.07 -15.16
CA ASN A 128 -6.81 0.86 -15.92
C ASN A 128 -7.39 -0.34 -15.15
N TYR A 129 -8.67 -0.65 -15.40
CA TYR A 129 -9.38 -1.71 -14.69
C TYR A 129 -8.72 -3.10 -14.78
N PRO A 130 -8.21 -3.56 -15.95
CA PRO A 130 -7.44 -4.81 -16.01
C PRO A 130 -6.24 -4.84 -15.06
N VAL A 131 -5.44 -3.77 -15.03
CA VAL A 131 -4.28 -3.68 -14.12
C VAL A 131 -4.73 -3.60 -12.67
N MET A 132 -5.77 -2.82 -12.36
CA MET A 132 -6.35 -2.75 -11.01
C MET A 132 -6.79 -4.13 -10.52
N SER A 133 -7.48 -4.90 -11.35
CA SER A 133 -7.90 -6.29 -11.06
C SER A 133 -6.70 -7.19 -10.77
N ASN A 134 -5.62 -7.10 -11.57
CA ASN A 134 -4.39 -7.85 -11.32
C ASN A 134 -3.73 -7.45 -9.98
N ARG A 135 -3.69 -6.15 -9.67
CA ARG A 135 -3.19 -5.65 -8.38
C ARG A 135 -4.03 -6.16 -7.22
N THR A 136 -5.36 -6.13 -7.32
CA THR A 136 -6.26 -6.67 -6.29
C THR A 136 -6.02 -8.16 -6.04
N LYS A 137 -5.87 -8.97 -7.10
CA LYS A 137 -5.53 -10.40 -6.96
C LYS A 137 -4.18 -10.60 -6.27
N PHE A 138 -3.16 -9.87 -6.69
CA PHE A 138 -1.85 -9.90 -6.03
C PHE A 138 -1.95 -9.56 -4.54
N LEU A 139 -2.68 -8.50 -4.19
CA LEU A 139 -2.85 -8.06 -2.80
C LEU A 139 -3.61 -9.07 -1.95
N PHE A 140 -4.64 -9.72 -2.51
CA PHE A 140 -5.31 -10.83 -1.84
C PHE A 140 -4.31 -11.94 -1.48
N HIS A 141 -3.51 -12.41 -2.43
CA HIS A 141 -2.51 -13.45 -2.16
C HIS A 141 -1.40 -12.97 -1.22
N LEU A 142 -1.02 -11.69 -1.26
CA LEU A 142 -0.05 -11.13 -0.32
C LEU A 142 -0.58 -11.18 1.12
N ILE A 143 -1.82 -10.74 1.34
CA ILE A 143 -2.48 -10.80 2.65
C ILE A 143 -2.61 -12.26 3.11
N TYR A 144 -3.00 -13.17 2.22
CA TYR A 144 -3.10 -14.60 2.52
C TYR A 144 -1.76 -15.19 2.95
N GLN A 145 -0.68 -14.90 2.22
CA GLN A 145 0.66 -15.40 2.52
C GLN A 145 1.22 -14.83 3.85
N ILE A 146 0.91 -13.57 4.17
CA ILE A 146 1.29 -12.95 5.44
C ILE A 146 0.52 -13.58 6.61
N SER A 147 -0.81 -13.71 6.47
CA SER A 147 -1.67 -14.25 7.53
C SER A 147 -1.49 -15.74 7.79
N SER A 148 -1.17 -16.54 6.77
CA SER A 148 -0.96 -18.00 6.92
C SER A 148 0.39 -18.37 7.53
N SER A 149 1.22 -17.40 7.91
CA SER A 149 2.56 -17.63 8.49
C SER A 149 2.62 -17.47 10.00
N TYR A 150 1.49 -17.20 10.66
CA TYR A 150 1.36 -16.91 12.09
C TYR A 150 0.05 -17.50 12.63
#